data_AF-A0AA39JIX7-F1
#
_entry.id   AF-A0AA39JIX7-F1
#
_cell.length_a   1.000
_cell.length_b   1.000
_cell.length_c   1.000
_cell.angle_alpha   90.00
_cell.angle_beta   90.00
_cell.angle_gamma   90.00
#
_symmetry.space_group_name_H-M   'P 1'
#
loop_
_entity.id
_entity.type
_entity.pdbx_description
1 polymer ?
#
loop_
_entity_poly.entity_id
_entity_poly.type
_entity_poly.pdbx_seq_one_letter_code
_entity_poly.pdbx_strand_id
1 'polypeptide(L)'
;MAARLFVSNPNASFMFLPPGDASTVEHNRALVKALKTRSAFTYKDYVNRRGLFESPLLSLIIKQVYFNDGLKSEGLSFFGATHEIPFTVIALVFAAVLCAIDEWQSGKHKPKSVSFHTATYAKPYNDILTSLKGWEAYCHDTRKEPDVPANFRRDLFKQGR
;
A
#
# COMPACT_ATOMS: atom_id res chain seq x y z
N MET A 1 7.12 8.60 8.65
CA MET A 1 6.62 9.04 7.34
C MET A 1 5.30 8.37 6.99
N ALA A 2 5.18 7.05 7.12
CA ALA A 2 3.95 6.30 6.77
C ALA A 2 2.73 6.56 7.68
N ALA A 3 2.90 6.79 8.99
CA ALA A 3 1.80 7.03 9.91
C ALA A 3 0.90 8.24 9.58
N ARG A 4 1.50 9.33 9.09
CA ARG A 4 0.75 10.55 8.74
C ARG A 4 -0.23 10.29 7.59
N LEU A 5 0.04 9.30 6.75
CA LEU A 5 -0.77 8.95 5.59
C LEU A 5 -2.11 8.32 5.94
N PHE A 6 -2.26 7.78 7.15
CA PHE A 6 -3.52 7.22 7.64
C PHE A 6 -4.36 8.23 8.44
N VAL A 7 -3.79 9.39 8.80
CA VAL A 7 -4.50 10.44 9.55
C VAL A 7 -5.01 11.53 8.60
N SER A 8 -4.40 11.70 7.43
CA SER A 8 -4.79 12.66 6.40
C SER A 8 -5.16 12.00 5.06
N ASN A 9 -5.57 10.73 5.07
CA ASN A 9 -5.98 10.04 3.85
C ASN A 9 -7.28 10.65 3.29
N PRO A 10 -7.34 11.05 2.01
CA PRO A 10 -8.59 11.49 1.39
C PRO A 10 -9.67 10.39 1.37
N ASN A 11 -9.29 9.12 1.51
CA ASN A 11 -10.23 8.01 1.68
C ASN A 11 -10.51 7.76 3.17
N ALA A 12 -11.67 8.23 3.64
CA ALA A 12 -12.10 8.13 5.04
C ALA A 12 -12.17 6.68 5.56
N SER A 13 -12.34 5.68 4.69
CA SER A 13 -12.44 4.28 5.09
C SER A 13 -11.12 3.71 5.66
N PHE A 14 -9.98 4.31 5.30
CA PHE A 14 -8.65 3.93 5.77
C PHE A 14 -8.13 4.81 6.93
N MET A 15 -8.99 5.68 7.46
CA MET A 15 -8.56 6.72 8.39
C MET A 15 -8.55 6.21 9.83
N PHE A 16 -7.38 6.29 10.48
CA PHE A 16 -7.30 6.14 11.93
C PHE A 16 -7.69 7.44 12.62
N LEU A 17 -8.46 7.34 13.68
CA LEU A 17 -8.86 8.48 14.49
C LEU A 17 -7.70 8.90 15.41
N PRO A 18 -7.47 10.21 15.61
CA PRO A 18 -6.44 10.72 16.51
C PRO A 18 -6.68 10.26 17.95
N PRO A 19 -5.70 10.40 18.87
CA PRO A 19 -5.86 9.99 20.26
C PRO A 19 -7.15 10.53 20.88
N GLY A 20 -8.01 9.63 21.35
CA GLY A 20 -9.33 9.96 21.86
C GLY A 20 -9.78 9.04 22.99
N ASP A 21 -11.09 9.01 23.21
CA ASP A 21 -11.77 8.21 24.23
C ASP A 21 -11.71 6.69 23.94
N ALA A 22 -12.34 5.89 24.80
CA ALA A 22 -12.39 4.44 24.62
C ALA A 22 -13.04 4.02 23.29
N SER A 23 -14.02 4.78 22.81
CA SER A 23 -14.68 4.54 21.51
C SER A 23 -13.69 4.68 20.35
N THR A 24 -12.85 5.72 20.40
CA THR A 24 -11.79 5.99 19.42
C THR A 24 -10.76 4.86 19.38
N VAL A 25 -10.34 4.39 20.56
CA VAL A 25 -9.40 3.27 20.67
C VAL A 25 -9.97 1.98 20.07
N GLU A 26 -11.24 1.69 20.35
CA GLU A 26 -11.89 0.49 19.82
C GLU A 26 -12.12 0.57 18.30
N HIS A 27 -12.50 1.74 17.78
CA HIS A 27 -12.59 2.00 16.36
C HIS A 27 -11.26 1.69 15.64
N ASN A 28 -10.15 2.24 16.14
CA ASN A 28 -8.83 2.01 15.54
C ASN A 28 -8.43 0.53 15.57
N ARG A 29 -8.71 -0.19 16.67
CA ARG A 29 -8.46 -1.65 16.75
C ARG A 29 -9.29 -2.43 15.74
N ALA A 30 -10.57 -2.10 15.63
CA ALA A 30 -11.47 -2.71 14.66
C ALA A 30 -10.96 -2.49 13.22
N LEU A 31 -10.50 -1.27 12.92
CA LEU A 31 -9.94 -0.93 11.62
C LEU A 31 -8.63 -1.69 11.35
N VAL A 32 -7.69 -1.76 12.31
CA VAL A 32 -6.48 -2.59 12.17
C VAL A 32 -6.83 -4.03 11.84
N LYS A 33 -7.77 -4.63 12.59
CA LYS A 33 -8.21 -6.01 12.36
C LYS A 33 -8.82 -6.18 10.97
N ALA A 34 -9.69 -5.26 10.55
CA ALA A 34 -10.33 -5.29 9.24
C ALA A 34 -9.29 -5.22 8.10
N LEU A 35 -8.37 -4.26 8.16
CA LEU A 35 -7.34 -4.04 7.14
C LEU A 35 -6.35 -5.20 7.04
N LYS A 36 -5.95 -5.81 8.16
CA LYS A 36 -5.02 -6.96 8.17
C LYS A 36 -5.67 -8.27 7.72
N THR A 37 -6.98 -8.41 7.88
CA THR A 37 -7.69 -9.64 7.54
C THR A 37 -7.58 -9.92 6.05
N ARG A 38 -6.89 -11.02 5.68
CA ARG A 38 -6.64 -11.40 4.28
C ARG A 38 -6.01 -10.26 3.45
N SER A 39 -5.16 -9.45 4.07
CA SER A 39 -4.48 -8.32 3.44
C SER A 39 -5.44 -7.30 2.80
N ALA A 40 -6.62 -7.08 3.41
CA ALA A 40 -7.64 -6.18 2.87
C ALA A 40 -7.12 -4.75 2.59
N PHE A 41 -6.07 -4.31 3.27
CA PHE A 41 -5.38 -3.04 3.01
C PHE A 41 -4.85 -2.87 1.57
N THR A 42 -4.71 -3.95 0.80
CA THR A 42 -4.28 -3.89 -0.60
C THR A 42 -5.42 -3.51 -1.56
N TYR A 43 -6.67 -3.47 -1.11
CA TYR A 43 -7.83 -3.20 -1.95
C TYR A 43 -8.14 -1.70 -2.03
N LYS A 44 -8.75 -1.26 -3.13
CA LYS A 44 -9.34 0.08 -3.27
C LYS A 44 -10.52 0.29 -2.31
N ASP A 45 -11.38 -0.72 -2.25
CA ASP A 45 -12.49 -0.83 -1.31
C ASP A 45 -12.33 -2.14 -0.54
N TYR A 46 -11.77 -2.02 0.66
CA TYR A 46 -11.49 -3.19 1.50
C TYR A 46 -12.76 -3.80 2.11
N VAL A 47 -13.85 -3.02 2.22
CA VAL A 47 -15.12 -3.46 2.80
C VAL A 47 -15.81 -4.43 1.84
N ASN A 48 -15.94 -4.03 0.57
CA ASN A 48 -16.55 -4.87 -0.47
C ASN A 48 -15.53 -5.74 -1.23
N ARG A 49 -14.24 -5.66 -0.87
CA ARG A 49 -13.13 -6.35 -1.53
C ARG A 49 -13.07 -6.13 -3.05
N ARG A 50 -13.14 -4.86 -3.46
CA ARG A 50 -13.04 -4.45 -4.88
C ARG A 50 -11.73 -3.71 -5.15
N GLY A 51 -11.18 -3.91 -6.35
CA GLY A 51 -9.92 -3.32 -6.80
C GLY A 51 -8.71 -3.86 -6.02
N LEU A 52 -8.38 -5.14 -6.17
CA LEU A 52 -7.21 -5.74 -5.55
C LEU A 52 -5.93 -5.05 -6.07
N PHE A 53 -5.02 -4.70 -5.16
CA PHE A 53 -3.79 -3.90 -5.40
C PHE A 53 -4.01 -2.42 -5.71
N GLU A 54 -5.26 -1.96 -5.87
CA GLU A 54 -5.60 -0.56 -6.13
C GLU A 54 -5.81 0.26 -4.85
N SER A 55 -5.12 -0.09 -3.76
CA SER A 55 -5.21 0.67 -2.51
C SER A 55 -4.88 2.15 -2.73
N PRO A 56 -5.70 3.09 -2.22
CA PRO A 56 -5.42 4.53 -2.35
C PRO A 56 -4.10 4.93 -1.67
N LEU A 57 -3.64 4.13 -0.70
CA LEU A 57 -2.35 4.33 -0.02
C LEU A 57 -1.16 4.08 -0.95
N LEU A 58 -1.30 3.19 -1.93
CA LEU A 58 -0.20 2.79 -2.82
C LEU A 58 0.28 3.97 -3.68
N SER A 59 -0.62 4.59 -4.45
CA SER A 59 -0.27 5.74 -5.30
C SER A 59 0.24 6.92 -4.48
N LEU A 60 -0.36 7.16 -3.30
CA LEU A 60 0.04 8.25 -2.42
C LEU A 60 1.48 8.06 -1.93
N ILE A 61 1.82 6.85 -1.44
CA ILE A 61 3.17 6.54 -0.96
C ILE A 61 4.17 6.59 -2.10
N ILE A 62 3.86 5.98 -3.25
CA ILE A 62 4.76 6.00 -4.42
C ILE A 62 5.07 7.44 -4.82
N LYS A 63 4.06 8.29 -4.91
CA LYS A 63 4.22 9.71 -5.23
C LYS A 63 5.11 10.42 -4.22
N GLN A 64 4.84 10.25 -2.92
CA GLN A 64 5.57 10.96 -1.87
C GLN A 64 7.01 10.47 -1.70
N VAL A 65 7.27 9.18 -1.92
CA VAL A 65 8.62 8.60 -1.73
C VAL A 65 9.47 8.80 -2.97
N TYR A 66 8.92 8.52 -4.16
CA TYR A 66 9.71 8.47 -5.39
C TYR A 66 9.51 9.66 -6.31
N PHE A 67 8.42 10.42 -6.20
CA PHE A 67 8.08 11.49 -7.16
C PHE A 67 7.87 12.88 -6.53
N ASN A 68 8.34 13.09 -5.30
CA ASN A 68 8.06 14.33 -4.55
C ASN A 68 8.80 15.59 -5.07
N ASP A 69 9.75 15.44 -6.00
CA ASP A 69 10.52 16.56 -6.58
C ASP A 69 10.33 16.68 -8.11
N GLY A 70 9.14 16.29 -8.60
CA GLY A 70 8.75 16.44 -10.01
C GLY A 70 9.79 15.88 -10.98
N LEU A 71 10.35 16.73 -11.84
CA LEU A 71 11.35 16.35 -12.86
C LEU A 71 12.72 15.95 -12.31
N LYS A 72 13.01 16.25 -11.04
CA LYS A 72 14.25 15.86 -10.35
C LYS A 72 14.05 14.64 -9.45
N SER A 73 12.85 14.06 -9.48
CA SER A 73 12.51 12.99 -8.58
C SER A 73 13.29 11.70 -8.86
N GLU A 74 13.68 11.02 -7.79
CA GLU A 74 14.45 9.77 -7.88
C GLU A 74 13.71 8.67 -8.66
N GLY A 75 12.37 8.69 -8.62
CA GLY A 75 11.52 7.77 -9.37
C GLY A 75 11.70 7.85 -10.87
N LEU A 76 12.09 9.01 -11.43
CA LEU A 76 12.44 9.13 -12.84
C LEU A 76 13.78 8.45 -13.15
N SER A 77 14.76 8.56 -12.25
CA SER A 77 16.04 7.87 -12.39
C SER A 77 15.89 6.35 -12.24
N PHE A 78 15.07 5.90 -11.28
CA PHE A 78 14.89 4.47 -11.00
C PHE A 78 13.96 3.76 -11.97
N PHE A 79 12.90 4.41 -12.46
CA PHE A 79 11.83 3.77 -13.22
C PHE A 79 11.59 4.39 -14.61
N GLY A 80 12.30 5.48 -14.97
CA GLY A 80 12.07 6.20 -16.22
C GLY A 80 12.41 5.42 -17.48
N ALA A 81 13.31 4.43 -17.41
CA ALA A 81 13.63 3.58 -18.57
C ALA A 81 12.44 2.68 -18.96
N THR A 82 11.74 2.12 -17.98
CA THR A 82 10.62 1.20 -18.20
C THR A 82 9.26 1.89 -18.21
N HIS A 83 9.17 3.11 -17.66
CA HIS A 83 7.91 3.82 -17.42
C HIS A 83 6.90 2.99 -16.60
N GLU A 84 7.41 2.10 -15.75
CA GLU A 84 6.64 1.11 -14.99
C GLU A 84 7.18 1.00 -13.58
N ILE A 85 6.30 1.00 -12.57
CA ILE A 85 6.69 0.67 -11.20
C ILE A 85 6.87 -0.86 -11.08
N PRO A 86 8.06 -1.36 -10.69
CA PRO A 86 8.28 -2.80 -10.54
C PRO A 86 7.42 -3.42 -9.44
N PHE A 87 7.00 -4.68 -9.59
CA PHE A 87 6.26 -5.39 -8.53
C PHE A 87 7.01 -5.47 -7.21
N THR A 88 8.34 -5.49 -7.23
CA THR A 88 9.17 -5.44 -6.01
C THR A 88 8.94 -4.15 -5.23
N VAL A 89 8.84 -3.00 -5.92
CA VAL A 89 8.53 -1.71 -5.28
C VAL A 89 7.10 -1.69 -4.75
N ILE A 90 6.14 -2.22 -5.51
CA ILE A 90 4.74 -2.31 -5.10
C ILE A 90 4.60 -3.18 -3.83
N ALA A 91 5.23 -4.36 -3.81
CA ALA A 91 5.25 -5.24 -2.65
C ALA A 91 5.93 -4.59 -1.44
N LEU A 92 7.02 -3.84 -1.66
CA LEU A 92 7.72 -3.10 -0.61
C LEU A 92 6.83 -2.02 0.01
N VAL A 93 6.11 -1.26 -0.82
CA VAL A 93 5.16 -0.24 -0.34
C VAL A 93 4.05 -0.88 0.47
N PHE A 94 3.49 -2.01 0.03
CA PHE A 94 2.48 -2.71 0.82
C PHE A 94 3.01 -3.28 2.14
N ALA A 95 4.25 -3.77 2.18
CA ALA A 95 4.89 -4.17 3.42
C ALA A 95 5.07 -2.97 4.38
N ALA A 96 5.42 -1.79 3.85
CA ALA A 96 5.51 -0.56 4.64
C ALA A 96 4.11 -0.09 5.13
N VAL A 97 3.06 -0.24 4.32
CA VAL A 97 1.66 0.00 4.71
C VAL A 97 1.26 -0.89 5.87
N LEU A 98 1.57 -2.20 5.79
CA LEU A 98 1.30 -3.13 6.87
C LEU A 98 2.04 -2.73 8.16
N CYS A 99 3.31 -2.35 8.04
CA CYS A 99 4.09 -1.86 9.18
C CYS A 99 3.46 -0.62 9.83
N ALA A 100 2.96 0.31 9.02
CA ALA A 100 2.29 1.49 9.52
C ALA A 100 0.94 1.17 10.17
N ILE A 101 0.20 0.16 9.68
CA ILE A 101 -1.02 -0.35 10.34
C ILE A 101 -0.67 -0.95 11.71
N ASP A 102 0.46 -1.65 11.82
CA ASP A 102 0.90 -2.26 13.09
C ASP A 102 1.25 -1.20 14.16
N GLU A 103 1.65 0.02 13.77
CA GLU A 103 1.83 1.14 14.70
C GLU A 103 0.53 1.51 15.45
N TRP A 104 -0.63 1.11 14.92
CA TRP A 104 -1.96 1.38 15.50
C TRP A 104 -2.57 0.16 16.18
N GLN A 105 -1.87 -0.97 16.28
CA GLN A 105 -2.42 -2.24 16.79
C GLN A 105 -3.05 -2.13 18.19
N SER A 106 -2.55 -1.21 19.03
CA SER A 106 -3.10 -0.98 20.37
C SER A 106 -4.38 -0.14 20.40
N GLY A 107 -4.82 0.41 19.26
CA GLY A 107 -5.84 1.44 19.10
C GLY A 107 -5.33 2.86 19.31
N LYS A 108 -4.07 3.00 19.76
CA LYS A 108 -3.34 4.26 19.89
C LYS A 108 -2.11 4.22 19.00
N HIS A 109 -1.75 5.36 18.41
CA HIS A 109 -0.56 5.48 17.58
C HIS A 109 0.72 5.33 18.42
N LYS A 110 1.52 4.31 18.12
CA LYS A 110 2.78 4.00 18.81
C LYS A 110 3.92 3.75 17.82
N PRO A 111 4.37 4.79 17.07
CA PRO A 111 5.35 4.63 16.00
C PRO A 111 6.72 4.16 16.52
N LYS A 112 7.09 4.54 17.74
CA LYS A 112 8.38 4.14 18.34
C LYS A 112 8.45 2.67 18.73
N SER A 113 7.30 1.99 18.82
CA SER A 113 7.22 0.58 19.23
C SER A 113 7.24 -0.39 18.05
N VAL A 114 7.16 0.11 16.82
CA VAL A 114 7.13 -0.71 15.61
C VAL A 114 8.24 -0.22 14.69
N SER A 115 9.09 -1.12 14.23
CA SER A 115 10.19 -0.79 13.35
C SER A 115 10.14 -1.68 12.12
N PHE A 116 10.38 -1.09 10.96
CA PHE A 116 10.36 -1.79 9.68
C PHE A 116 11.64 -2.63 9.53
N HIS A 117 11.56 -3.90 9.90
CA HIS A 117 12.68 -4.84 9.82
C HIS A 117 12.34 -6.05 8.95
N THR A 118 13.35 -6.55 8.24
CA THR A 118 13.25 -7.74 7.38
C THR A 118 12.71 -8.95 8.14
N ALA A 119 13.13 -9.17 9.39
CA ALA A 119 12.67 -10.29 10.21
C ALA A 119 11.14 -10.35 10.37
N THR A 120 10.47 -9.19 10.38
CA THR A 120 9.01 -9.08 10.55
C THR A 120 8.28 -9.02 9.21
N TYR A 121 8.81 -8.24 8.26
CA TYR A 121 8.06 -7.88 7.05
C TYR A 121 8.52 -8.60 5.77
N ALA A 122 9.57 -9.44 5.82
CA ALA A 122 10.00 -10.22 4.66
C ALA A 122 8.93 -11.21 4.19
N LYS A 123 8.25 -11.91 5.12
CA LYS A 123 7.18 -12.84 4.74
C LYS A 123 6.00 -12.11 4.08
N PRO A 124 5.38 -11.07 4.68
CA PRO A 124 4.33 -10.29 4.01
C PRO A 124 4.76 -9.74 2.65
N TYR A 125 5.98 -9.22 2.55
CA TYR A 125 6.55 -8.77 1.28
C TYR A 125 6.54 -9.88 0.21
N ASN A 126 7.07 -11.05 0.55
CA ASN A 126 7.16 -12.19 -0.38
C ASN A 126 5.79 -12.74 -0.76
N ASP A 127 4.84 -12.81 0.18
CA ASP A 127 3.48 -13.26 -0.08
C ASP A 127 2.78 -12.34 -1.09
N ILE A 128 2.95 -11.01 -0.93
CA ILE A 128 2.37 -10.01 -1.84
C ILE A 128 3.04 -10.05 -3.20
N LEU A 129 4.38 -10.13 -3.24
CA LEU A 129 5.13 -10.24 -4.48
C LEU A 129 4.73 -11.50 -5.27
N THR A 130 4.55 -12.62 -4.58
CA THR A 130 4.07 -13.88 -5.19
C THR A 130 2.65 -13.70 -5.73
N SER A 131 1.78 -13.02 -5.00
CA SER A 131 0.41 -12.73 -5.43
C SER A 131 0.35 -11.83 -6.67
N LEU A 132 1.21 -10.80 -6.74
CA LEU A 132 1.32 -9.91 -7.91
C LEU A 132 1.79 -10.67 -9.15
N LYS A 133 2.83 -11.51 -9.01
CA LYS A 133 3.33 -12.34 -10.12
C LYS A 133 2.31 -13.39 -10.55
N GLY A 134 1.60 -14.01 -9.61
CA GLY A 134 0.52 -14.95 -9.91
C GLY A 134 -0.63 -14.28 -10.65
N TRP A 135 -0.97 -13.04 -10.27
CA TRP A 135 -1.96 -12.23 -10.99
C TRP A 135 -1.51 -11.90 -12.42
N GLU A 136 -0.25 -11.53 -12.63
CA GLU A 136 0.32 -11.31 -13.96
C GLU A 136 0.25 -12.58 -14.83
N ALA A 137 0.73 -13.71 -14.32
CA ALA A 137 0.67 -14.99 -15.01
C ALA A 137 -0.77 -15.37 -15.39
N TYR A 138 -1.72 -15.24 -14.46
CA TYR A 138 -3.14 -15.51 -14.73
C TYR A 138 -3.71 -14.63 -15.86
N CYS A 139 -3.39 -13.33 -15.87
CA CYS A 139 -3.85 -12.42 -16.92
C CYS A 139 -3.25 -12.76 -18.29
N HIS A 140 -1.98 -13.15 -18.35
CA HIS A 140 -1.34 -13.63 -19.57
C HIS A 140 -1.97 -14.93 -20.08
N ASP A 141 -2.16 -15.91 -19.20
CA ASP A 141 -2.75 -17.22 -19.55
C ASP A 141 -4.19 -17.07 -20.05
N THR A 142 -4.95 -16.15 -19.46
CA THR A 142 -6.34 -15.88 -19.84
C THR A 142 -6.47 -14.87 -20.99
N ARG A 143 -5.35 -14.40 -21.57
CA ARG A 143 -5.29 -13.39 -22.65
C ARG A 143 -6.21 -12.19 -22.37
N LYS A 144 -6.20 -11.70 -21.13
CA LYS A 144 -7.00 -10.53 -20.77
C LYS A 144 -6.48 -9.31 -21.51
N GLU A 145 -7.29 -8.82 -22.45
CA GLU A 145 -7.05 -7.56 -23.14
C GLU A 145 -7.86 -6.43 -22.46
N PRO A 146 -7.25 -5.27 -22.20
CA PRO A 146 -5.81 -4.97 -22.36
C PRO A 146 -4.97 -5.62 -21.22
N ASP A 147 -3.64 -5.67 -21.38
CA ASP A 147 -2.68 -6.15 -20.35
C ASP A 147 -2.84 -5.36 -19.03
N VAL A 148 -3.73 -5.85 -18.17
CA VAL A 148 -4.14 -5.18 -16.93
C VAL A 148 -2.95 -5.00 -15.97
N PRO A 149 -2.11 -6.01 -15.73
CA PRO A 149 -0.92 -5.86 -14.87
C PRO A 149 0.08 -4.82 -15.37
N ALA A 150 0.41 -4.80 -16.66
CA ALA A 150 1.33 -3.80 -17.20
C ALA A 150 0.73 -2.40 -17.13
N ASN A 151 -0.54 -2.23 -17.53
CA ASN A 151 -1.23 -0.95 -17.46
C ASN A 151 -1.30 -0.41 -16.03
N PHE A 152 -1.59 -1.26 -15.05
CA PHE A 152 -1.56 -0.89 -13.63
C PHE A 152 -0.19 -0.35 -13.21
N ARG A 153 0.91 -1.02 -13.57
CA ARG A 153 2.28 -0.57 -13.24
C ARG A 153 2.64 0.76 -13.93
N ARG A 154 2.17 0.97 -15.17
CA ARG A 154 2.34 2.23 -15.92
C ARG A 154 1.52 3.37 -15.33
N ASP A 155 0.30 3.09 -14.92
CA ASP A 155 -0.60 4.09 -14.35
C ASP A 155 -0.08 4.57 -12.99
N LEU A 156 0.49 3.69 -12.17
CA LEU A 156 1.18 4.10 -10.95
C LEU A 156 2.37 5.01 -11.23
N PHE A 157 3.15 4.74 -12.27
CA PHE A 157 4.27 5.60 -12.69
C PHE A 157 3.76 6.98 -13.16
N LYS A 158 2.72 6.99 -14.00
CA LYS A 158 2.11 8.24 -14.52
C LYS A 158 1.47 9.09 -13.43
N GLN A 159 0.78 8.48 -12.45
CA GLN A 159 0.16 9.18 -11.33
C GLN A 159 1.18 9.76 -10.34
N GLY A 160 2.37 9.15 -10.28
CA GLY A 160 3.48 9.63 -9.47
C GLY A 160 4.07 10.94 -10.01
N ARG A 161 4.32 10.99 -11.32
CA ARG A 161 4.86 12.16 -12.05
C ARG A 161 3.98 13.41 -11.90
#